data_AF-A0A0H1QWR6-F1
#
_entry.id   AF-A0A0H1QWR6-F1
#
_cell.length_a   1.000
_cell.length_b   1.000
_cell.length_c   1.000
_cell.angle_alpha   90.00
_cell.angle_beta   90.00
_cell.angle_gamma   90.00
#
_symmetry.space_group_name_H-M   'P 1'
#
loop_
_entity.id
_entity.type
_entity.pdbx_description
1 polymer ?
#
loop_
_entity_poly.entity_id
_entity_poly.type
_entity_poly.pdbx_seq_one_letter_code
_entity_poly.pdbx_strand_id
1 'polypeptide(L)'
;MASPDETIRICIQMLQNISEDSTIPRNIRRVADSTKSVLQDESRSIGLRAATAISMIDEISNDPNMPVHARTRIWELVSQLETVPLD
;
A
#
# COMPACT_ATOMS: atom_id res chain seq x y z
N MET A 1 -10.02 -14.36 -11.73
CA MET A 1 -8.82 -14.09 -10.91
C MET A 1 -8.21 -12.84 -11.51
N ALA A 2 -8.16 -11.73 -10.77
CA ALA A 2 -7.47 -10.54 -11.24
C ALA A 2 -6.00 -10.90 -11.44
N SER A 3 -5.39 -10.41 -12.52
CA SER A 3 -3.96 -10.65 -12.74
C SER A 3 -3.14 -9.86 -11.70
N PRO A 4 -1.95 -10.35 -11.30
CA PRO A 4 -1.13 -9.67 -10.28
C PRO A 4 -0.86 -8.20 -10.59
N ASP A 5 -0.69 -7.86 -11.87
CA ASP A 5 -0.52 -6.50 -12.36
C ASP A 5 -1.76 -5.62 -12.15
N GLU A 6 -2.95 -6.17 -12.29
CA GLU A 6 -4.22 -5.45 -12.06
C GLU A 6 -4.39 -5.16 -10.57
N THR A 7 -4.10 -6.15 -9.71
CA THR A 7 -4.08 -5.98 -8.24
C THR A 7 -3.12 -4.88 -7.83
N ILE A 8 -1.90 -4.84 -8.39
CA ILE A 8 -0.90 -3.82 -8.10
C ILE A 8 -1.39 -2.43 -8.53
N ARG A 9 -2.04 -2.30 -9.69
CA ARG A 9 -2.61 -1.02 -10.13
C ARG A 9 -3.68 -0.52 -9.18
N ILE A 10 -4.57 -1.39 -8.72
CA ILE A 10 -5.60 -1.06 -7.72
C ILE A 10 -4.93 -0.59 -6.42
N CYS A 11 -3.89 -1.29 -5.96
CA CYS A 11 -3.13 -0.94 -4.77
C CYS A 11 -2.46 0.45 -4.89
N ILE A 12 -1.88 0.75 -6.05
CA ILE A 12 -1.27 2.06 -6.35
C ILE A 12 -2.32 3.18 -6.28
N GLN A 13 -3.53 2.94 -6.81
CA GLN A 13 -4.62 3.92 -6.75
C GLN A 13 -5.11 4.14 -5.31
N MET A 14 -5.26 3.07 -4.53
CA MET A 14 -5.60 3.17 -3.11
C MET A 14 -4.57 3.98 -2.33
N LEU A 15 -3.27 3.75 -2.58
CA LEU A 15 -2.19 4.49 -1.95
C LEU A 15 -2.16 5.96 -2.33
N GLN A 16 -2.41 6.26 -3.60
CA GLN A 16 -2.53 7.63 -4.07
C GLN A 16 -3.67 8.38 -3.36
N ASN A 17 -4.83 7.74 -3.22
CA ASN A 17 -5.94 8.33 -2.47
C ASN A 17 -5.60 8.60 -1.00
N ILE A 18 -4.79 7.73 -0.36
CA ILE A 18 -4.33 7.95 1.03
C ILE A 18 -3.34 9.12 1.08
N SER A 19 -2.40 9.21 0.14
CA SER A 19 -1.41 10.29 0.06
C SER A 19 -2.04 11.66 -0.17
N GLU A 20 -3.07 11.73 -1.02
CA GLU A 20 -3.73 12.99 -1.36
C GLU A 20 -4.74 13.45 -0.30
N ASP A 21 -5.11 12.58 0.65
CA ASP A 21 -6.08 12.87 1.68
C ASP A 21 -5.52 13.82 2.76
N SER A 22 -5.93 15.08 2.71
CA SER A 22 -5.53 16.11 3.67
C SER A 22 -5.94 15.83 5.12
N THR A 23 -6.91 14.93 5.35
CA THR A 23 -7.35 14.53 6.70
C THR A 23 -6.40 13.55 7.36
N ILE A 24 -5.47 12.96 6.59
CA ILE A 24 -4.50 11.98 7.06
C ILE A 24 -3.19 12.70 7.49
N PRO A 25 -2.63 12.36 8.66
CA PRO A 25 -1.34 12.88 9.12
C PRO A 25 -0.20 12.74 8.10
N ARG A 26 0.70 13.72 8.08
CA ARG A 26 1.78 13.83 7.07
C ARG A 26 2.75 12.64 7.08
N ASN A 27 3.00 12.02 8.23
CA ASN A 27 3.83 10.83 8.36
C ASN A 27 3.22 9.64 7.59
N ILE A 28 1.92 9.41 7.76
CA ILE A 28 1.18 8.32 7.09
C ILE A 28 1.16 8.54 5.57
N ARG A 29 0.87 9.78 5.14
CA ARG A 29 0.88 10.13 3.70
C ARG A 29 2.23 9.90 3.03
N ARG A 30 3.33 10.26 3.71
CA ARG A 30 4.69 10.03 3.20
C ARG A 30 5.00 8.55 3.02
N VAL A 31 4.56 7.70 3.95
CA VAL A 31 4.76 6.27 3.82
C VAL A 31 3.90 5.71 2.68
N ALA A 32 2.65 6.14 2.54
CA ALA A 32 1.82 5.76 1.39
C ALA A 32 2.47 6.10 0.03
N ASP A 33 3.06 7.29 -0.10
CA ASP A 33 3.83 7.68 -1.31
C ASP A 33 5.08 6.82 -1.53
N SER A 34 5.80 6.51 -0.45
CA SER A 34 7.00 5.69 -0.50
C SER A 34 6.65 4.26 -0.92
N THR A 35 5.59 3.70 -0.36
CA THR A 35 5.07 2.37 -0.72
C THR A 35 4.56 2.33 -2.17
N LYS A 36 3.88 3.38 -2.63
CA LYS A 36 3.49 3.52 -4.03
C LYS A 36 4.71 3.46 -4.96
N SER A 37 5.79 4.14 -4.60
CA SER A 37 7.04 4.13 -5.38
C SER A 37 7.66 2.74 -5.44
N VAL A 38 7.59 1.96 -4.35
CA VAL A 38 8.04 0.55 -4.32
C VAL A 38 7.21 -0.34 -5.25
N LEU A 39 5.88 -0.17 -5.27
CA LEU A 39 5.02 -0.93 -6.18
C LEU A 39 5.27 -0.61 -7.65
N GLN A 40 5.67 0.63 -7.95
CA GLN A 40 6.02 1.10 -9.30
C GLN A 40 7.45 0.74 -9.73
N ASP A 41 8.29 0.21 -8.84
CA ASP A 41 9.69 -0.11 -9.14
C ASP A 41 9.81 -1.32 -10.08
N GLU A 42 9.84 -1.06 -11.39
CA GLU A 42 9.91 -2.09 -12.42
C GLU A 42 11.15 -3.00 -12.37
N SER A 43 12.18 -2.64 -11.57
CA SER A 43 13.40 -3.42 -11.44
C SER A 43 13.27 -4.68 -10.58
N ARG A 44 12.23 -4.78 -9.74
CA ARG A 44 12.03 -5.90 -8.78
C ARG A 44 10.95 -6.86 -9.26
N SER A 45 10.90 -8.11 -8.78
CA SER A 45 9.76 -8.99 -9.05
C SER A 45 8.48 -8.45 -8.40
N ILE A 46 7.31 -8.78 -8.97
CA ILE A 46 6.02 -8.30 -8.44
C ILE A 46 5.81 -8.79 -7.00
N GLY A 47 6.16 -10.04 -6.70
CA GLY A 47 6.11 -10.59 -5.35
C GLY A 47 6.98 -9.83 -4.35
N LEU A 48 8.23 -9.50 -4.73
CA LEU A 48 9.12 -8.73 -3.85
C LEU A 48 8.60 -7.31 -3.60
N ARG A 49 8.03 -6.65 -4.61
CA ARG A 49 7.39 -5.35 -4.46
C ARG A 49 6.21 -5.41 -3.49
N ALA A 50 5.33 -6.40 -3.66
CA ALA A 50 4.18 -6.61 -2.80
C ALA A 50 4.58 -6.87 -1.34
N ALA A 51 5.54 -7.78 -1.11
CA ALA A 51 6.05 -8.08 0.22
C ALA A 51 6.67 -6.85 0.90
N THR A 52 7.47 -6.07 0.15
CA THR A 52 8.07 -4.83 0.67
C THR A 52 6.98 -3.79 1.02
N ALA A 53 5.99 -3.64 0.15
CA ALA A 53 4.87 -2.71 0.35
C ALA A 53 4.03 -3.07 1.59
N ILE A 54 3.73 -4.35 1.81
CA ILE A 54 3.03 -4.84 3.00
C ILE A 54 3.81 -4.46 4.25
N SER A 55 5.13 -4.76 4.30
CA SER A 55 5.97 -4.44 5.46
C SER A 55 5.96 -2.94 5.80
N MET A 56 6.09 -2.07 4.80
CA MET A 56 6.11 -0.62 5.01
C MET A 56 4.78 -0.09 5.56
N ILE A 57 3.66 -0.68 5.13
CA ILE A 57 2.33 -0.23 5.52
C ILE A 57 1.90 -0.82 6.85
N ASP A 58 2.32 -2.03 7.15
CA ASP A 58 2.06 -2.65 8.46
C ASP A 58 2.69 -1.83 9.59
N GLU A 59 3.89 -1.28 9.38
CA GLU A 59 4.55 -0.38 10.33
C GLU A 59 3.69 0.87 10.65
N ILE A 60 3.07 1.51 9.65
CA ILE A 60 2.20 2.68 9.89
C ILE A 60 0.81 2.32 10.38
N SER A 61 0.33 1.09 10.15
CA SER A 61 -0.98 0.65 10.63
C SER A 61 -1.08 0.71 12.16
N ASN A 62 0.08 0.57 12.82
CA ASN A 62 0.28 0.64 14.26
C ASN A 62 0.42 2.09 14.79
N ASP A 63 0.39 3.11 13.93
CA ASP A 63 0.51 4.50 14.38
C ASP A 63 -0.73 4.93 15.20
N PRO A 64 -0.54 5.48 16.41
CA PRO A 64 -1.65 5.89 17.28
C PRO A 64 -2.45 7.08 16.71
N ASN A 65 -1.87 7.89 15.83
CA ASN A 65 -2.53 9.01 15.17
C ASN A 65 -3.27 8.60 13.89
N MET A 66 -3.29 7.31 13.55
CA MET A 66 -3.95 6.84 12.33
C MET A 66 -5.47 7.00 12.41
N PRO A 67 -6.10 7.71 11.45
CA PRO A 67 -7.55 7.79 11.36
C PRO A 67 -8.19 6.42 11.08
N VAL A 68 -9.39 6.19 11.63
CA VAL A 68 -10.12 4.91 11.47
C VAL A 68 -10.34 4.57 9.99
N HIS A 69 -10.78 5.55 9.18
CA HIS A 69 -11.02 5.33 7.75
C HIS A 69 -9.73 4.95 7.00
N ALA A 70 -8.59 5.52 7.39
CA ALA A 70 -7.28 5.21 6.79
C ALA A 70 -6.83 3.80 7.16
N ARG A 71 -7.06 3.38 8.42
CA ARG A 71 -6.78 2.03 8.89
C ARG A 71 -7.59 0.98 8.12
N THR A 72 -8.87 1.24 7.85
CA THR A 72 -9.68 0.33 7.02
C THR A 72 -9.14 0.22 5.60
N ARG A 73 -8.76 1.33 4.96
CA ARG A 73 -8.17 1.31 3.62
C ARG A 73 -6.83 0.57 3.58
N ILE A 74 -6.01 0.74 4.61
CA ILE A 74 -4.74 0.02 4.76
C ILE A 74 -4.97 -1.48 4.89
N TRP A 75 -5.93 -1.90 5.70
CA TRP A 75 -6.28 -3.31 5.85
C TRP A 75 -6.75 -3.92 4.51
N GLU A 76 -7.61 -3.21 3.78
CA GLU A 76 -8.03 -3.62 2.44
C GLU A 76 -6.84 -3.72 1.47
N LEU A 77 -5.94 -2.75 1.49
CA LEU A 77 -4.73 -2.73 0.67
C LEU A 77 -3.82 -3.93 0.95
N VAL A 78 -3.57 -4.23 2.23
CA VAL A 78 -2.75 -5.39 2.63
C VAL A 78 -3.41 -6.68 2.14
N SER A 79 -4.72 -6.84 2.35
CA SER A 79 -5.45 -8.01 1.86
C SER A 79 -5.33 -8.20 0.35
N GLN A 80 -5.37 -7.12 -0.43
CA GLN A 80 -5.15 -7.17 -1.88
C GLN A 80 -3.73 -7.55 -2.23
N LEU A 81 -2.72 -6.96 -1.58
CA LEU A 81 -1.31 -7.27 -1.81
C LEU A 81 -0.96 -8.72 -1.45
N GLU A 82 -1.62 -9.32 -0.45
CA GLU A 82 -1.44 -10.74 -0.10
C GLU A 82 -1.97 -11.71 -1.16
N THR A 83 -2.90 -11.25 -2.03
CA THR A 83 -3.37 -12.08 -3.16
C THR A 83 -2.33 -12.20 -4.27
N VAL A 84 -1.30 -11.36 -4.25
CA VAL A 84 -0.22 -11.36 -5.24
C VAL A 84 0.71 -12.57 -4.97
N PRO A 85 0.87 -13.48 -5.94
CA PRO A 85 1.78 -14.61 -5.77
C PRO A 85 3.24 -14.14 -5.63
N LEU A 86 3.98 -14.81 -4.74
CA LEU A 86 5.39 -14.50 -4.41
C LEU A 86 6.42 -15.14 -5.37
N ASP A 87 5.99 -15.56 -6.57
CA ASP A 87 6.81 -16.24 -7.59
C ASP A 87 7.98 -15.38 -8.13
#